data_AF-A0A4V4N9W1-F1
#
_entry.id   AF-A0A4V4N9W1-F1
#
_cell.length_a   1.000
_cell.length_b   1.000
_cell.length_c   1.000
_cell.angle_alpha   90.00
_cell.angle_beta   90.00
_cell.angle_gamma   90.00
#
_symmetry.space_group_name_H-M   'P 1'
#
loop_
_entity.id
_entity.type
_entity.pdbx_description
1 polymer ?
#
loop_
_entity_poly.entity_id
_entity_poly.type
_entity_poly.pdbx_seq_one_letter_code
_entity_poly.pdbx_strand_id
1 'polypeptide(L)'
;MWIVSLLWYPILPAVAAAILVFIFGSWVLSTRRPKDFPPGPPPALIMGNVLQLPSEKNFLKFHEWKKTYGDIFGIKIGADNYVILSSAEHGRELYEKRGAI
;
A
#
# COMPACT_ATOMS: atom_id res chain seq x y z
N MET A 1 12.04 -46.16 -19.32
CA MET A 1 10.90 -45.46 -18.68
C MET A 1 11.30 -44.61 -17.46
N TRP A 2 12.37 -44.92 -16.72
CA TRP A 2 12.78 -44.21 -15.49
C TRP A 2 13.56 -42.89 -15.69
N ILE A 3 14.27 -42.76 -16.81
CA ILE A 3 15.11 -41.58 -17.13
C ILE A 3 14.25 -40.34 -17.42
N VAL A 4 13.10 -40.54 -18.07
CA VAL A 4 12.15 -39.47 -18.36
C VAL A 4 11.53 -38.93 -17.06
N SER A 5 11.18 -39.79 -16.10
CA SER A 5 10.64 -39.38 -14.80
C SER A 5 11.64 -38.64 -13.90
N LEU A 6 12.96 -38.90 -14.04
CA LEU A 6 14.00 -38.25 -13.24
C LEU A 6 14.22 -36.78 -13.67
N LEU A 7 14.01 -36.47 -14.95
CA LEU A 7 14.19 -35.14 -15.52
C LEU A 7 13.04 -34.18 -15.19
N TRP A 8 11.83 -34.67 -14.91
CA TRP A 8 10.69 -33.84 -14.50
C TRP A 8 10.74 -33.41 -13.03
N TYR A 9 11.48 -34.13 -12.18
CA TYR A 9 11.58 -33.87 -10.74
C TYR A 9 12.20 -32.50 -10.36
N PRO A 10 13.22 -31.95 -11.08
CA PRO A 10 13.72 -30.60 -10.83
C PRO A 10 12.94 -29.50 -11.58
N ILE A 11 12.23 -29.84 -12.66
CA ILE A 11 11.50 -28.86 -13.48
C ILE A 11 10.27 -28.34 -12.74
N LEU A 12 9.49 -29.24 -12.12
CA LEU A 12 8.31 -28.89 -11.34
C LEU A 12 8.60 -27.90 -10.19
N PRO A 13 9.58 -28.12 -9.29
CA PRO A 13 9.90 -27.17 -8.23
C PRO A 13 10.51 -25.88 -8.77
N ALA A 14 11.27 -25.92 -9.88
CA ALA A 14 11.79 -24.70 -10.50
C ALA A 14 10.67 -23.82 -11.07
N VAL A 15 9.68 -24.41 -11.75
CA VAL A 15 8.50 -23.69 -12.24
C VAL A 15 7.67 -23.15 -11.07
N ALA A 16 7.45 -23.96 -10.03
CA ALA A 16 6.74 -23.51 -8.82
C ALA A 16 7.45 -22.33 -8.14
N ALA A 17 8.78 -22.40 -8.00
CA ALA A 17 9.58 -21.31 -7.44
C ALA A 17 9.51 -20.04 -8.29
N ALA A 18 9.58 -20.15 -9.62
CA ALA A 18 9.43 -19.01 -10.52
C ALA A 18 8.05 -18.35 -10.39
N ILE A 19 6.97 -19.14 -10.27
CA ILE A 19 5.62 -18.63 -10.04
C ILE A 19 5.55 -17.91 -8.69
N LEU A 20 6.11 -18.48 -7.62
CA LEU A 20 6.12 -17.86 -6.30
C LEU A 20 6.89 -16.52 -6.32
N VAL A 21 8.04 -16.47 -6.97
CA VAL A 21 8.82 -15.23 -7.13
C VAL A 21 8.04 -14.20 -7.94
N PHE A 22 7.36 -14.61 -9.01
CA PHE A 22 6.53 -13.70 -9.81
C PHE A 22 5.35 -13.15 -9.01
N ILE A 23 4.63 -13.99 -8.28
CA ILE A 23 3.50 -13.58 -7.42
C ILE A 23 4.00 -12.66 -6.32
N PHE A 24 5.07 -13.03 -5.62
CA PHE A 24 5.67 -12.22 -4.56
C PHE A 24 6.17 -10.87 -5.07
N GLY A 25 6.90 -10.87 -6.19
CA GLY A 25 7.38 -9.65 -6.83
C GLY A 25 6.24 -8.73 -7.26
N SER A 26 5.21 -9.28 -7.90
CA SER A 26 4.00 -8.54 -8.29
C SER A 26 3.27 -7.95 -7.09
N TRP A 27 3.18 -8.72 -6.00
CA TRP A 27 2.58 -8.27 -4.74
C TRP A 27 3.38 -7.14 -4.09
N VAL A 28 4.71 -7.25 -4.00
CA VAL A 28 5.58 -6.18 -3.47
C VAL A 28 5.48 -4.90 -4.32
N LEU A 29 5.41 -5.05 -5.65
CA LEU A 29 5.21 -3.91 -6.55
C LEU A 29 3.83 -3.26 -6.34
N SER A 30 2.78 -4.05 -6.11
CA SER A 30 1.45 -3.55 -5.77
C SER A 30 1.42 -2.78 -4.44
N THR A 31 2.32 -3.08 -3.51
CA THR A 31 2.42 -2.31 -2.25
C THR A 31 3.02 -0.92 -2.46
N ARG A 32 3.70 -0.65 -3.58
CA ARG A 32 4.30 0.66 -3.86
C ARG A 32 3.24 1.76 -3.98
N ARG A 33 3.66 2.97 -3.64
CA ARG A 33 2.86 4.18 -3.83
C ARG A 33 2.86 4.58 -5.31
N PRO A 34 1.73 5.09 -5.84
CA PRO A 34 1.68 5.68 -7.17
C PRO A 34 2.69 6.82 -7.33
N LYS A 35 3.03 7.12 -8.58
CA LYS A 35 3.80 8.32 -8.92
C LYS A 35 3.02 9.57 -8.47
N ASP A 36 3.72 10.55 -7.93
CA ASP A 36 3.16 11.82 -7.43
C ASP A 36 2.21 11.69 -6.23
N PHE A 37 2.22 10.54 -5.55
CA PHE A 37 1.47 10.34 -4.32
C PHE A 37 2.11 11.13 -3.16
N PRO A 38 1.32 11.79 -2.30
CA PRO A 38 1.85 12.61 -1.22
C PRO A 38 2.73 11.81 -0.24
N PRO A 39 3.68 12.49 0.44
CA PRO A 39 4.52 11.86 1.44
C PRO A 39 3.67 11.32 2.60
N GLY A 40 4.22 10.39 3.37
CA GLY A 40 3.51 9.80 4.50
C GLY A 40 4.23 8.59 5.08
N PRO A 41 3.70 8.02 6.17
CA PRO A 41 4.34 6.92 6.90
C PRO A 41 4.53 5.71 5.99
N PRO A 42 5.71 5.04 5.99
CA PRO A 42 5.97 3.93 5.10
C PRO A 42 4.95 2.79 5.34
N PRO A 43 4.30 2.28 4.27
CA PRO A 43 3.32 1.20 4.41
C PRO A 43 4.02 -0.13 4.70
N ALA A 44 3.45 -0.94 5.60
CA ALA A 44 3.90 -2.32 5.78
C ALA A 44 3.55 -3.16 4.54
N LEU A 45 4.39 -4.17 4.23
CA LEU A 45 4.27 -4.96 3.00
C LEU A 45 2.90 -5.64 2.82
N ILE A 46 2.26 -6.07 3.92
CA ILE A 46 1.00 -6.85 3.87
C ILE A 46 -0.26 -6.00 4.01
N MET A 47 -0.37 -5.21 5.09
CA MET A 47 -1.60 -4.47 5.43
C MET A 47 -1.49 -2.96 5.21
N GLY A 48 -0.38 -2.48 4.65
CA GLY A 48 -0.11 -1.05 4.54
C GLY A 48 0.07 -0.39 5.92
N ASN A 49 -0.54 0.77 6.12
CA ASN A 49 -0.51 1.54 7.35
C ASN A 49 -1.58 1.13 8.38
N VAL A 50 -2.43 0.13 8.09
CA VAL A 50 -3.48 -0.32 9.03
C VAL A 50 -2.87 -0.80 10.34
N LEU A 51 -1.74 -1.50 10.28
CA LEU A 51 -1.04 -1.99 11.48
C LEU A 51 -0.49 -0.85 12.36
N GLN A 52 -0.37 0.37 11.82
CA GLN A 52 0.09 1.54 12.55
C GLN A 52 -1.06 2.38 13.10
N LEU A 53 -2.30 2.06 12.73
CA LEU A 53 -3.50 2.72 13.23
C LEU A 53 -4.00 1.96 14.47
N PRO A 54 -4.19 2.65 15.61
CA PRO A 54 -4.87 2.04 16.75
C PRO A 54 -6.31 1.70 16.37
N SER A 55 -6.91 0.69 17.02
CA SER A 55 -8.32 0.32 16.77
C SER A 55 -9.32 1.38 17.24
N GLU A 56 -8.91 2.18 18.22
CA GLU A 56 -9.67 3.31 18.74
C GLU A 56 -8.89 4.61 18.54
N LYS A 57 -9.62 5.71 18.34
CA LYS A 57 -9.06 7.07 18.30
C LYS A 57 -7.97 7.28 17.23
N ASN A 58 -8.17 6.74 16.03
CA ASN A 58 -7.25 6.83 14.89
C ASN A 58 -6.88 8.29 14.55
N PHE A 59 -7.76 9.24 14.86
CA PHE A 59 -7.52 10.68 14.71
C PHE A 59 -6.29 11.18 15.48
N LEU A 60 -5.92 10.55 16.60
CA LEU A 60 -4.69 10.89 17.32
C LEU A 60 -3.45 10.56 16.48
N LYS A 61 -3.46 9.39 15.82
CA LYS A 61 -2.38 8.98 14.92
C LYS A 61 -2.30 9.88 13.70
N PHE A 62 -3.44 10.27 13.14
CA PHE A 62 -3.48 11.25 12.04
C PHE A 62 -2.93 12.61 12.47
N HIS A 63 -3.20 13.05 13.71
CA HIS A 63 -2.64 14.29 14.25
C HIS A 63 -1.12 14.21 14.45
N GLU A 64 -0.59 13.07 14.89
CA GLU A 64 0.86 12.84 14.93
C GLU A 64 1.48 12.91 13.54
N TRP A 65 0.91 12.22 12.57
CA TRP A 65 1.39 12.24 11.19
C TRP A 65 1.27 13.62 10.54
N LYS A 66 0.23 14.38 10.85
CA LYS A 66 0.11 15.78 10.43
C LYS A 66 1.33 16.59 10.85
N LYS A 67 1.81 16.41 12.10
CA LYS A 67 3.00 17.12 12.59
C LYS A 67 4.28 16.74 11.84
N THR A 68 4.37 15.51 11.34
CA THR A 68 5.57 14.99 10.65
C THR A 68 5.54 15.24 9.13
N TYR A 69 4.38 15.06 8.49
CA TYR A 69 4.23 15.07 7.02
C TYR A 69 3.47 16.29 6.49
N GLY A 70 2.86 17.09 7.36
CA GLY A 70 2.10 18.29 7.00
C GLY A 70 0.59 18.04 6.89
N ASP A 71 -0.13 19.03 6.35
CA ASP A 71 -1.60 19.01 6.27
C ASP A 71 -2.16 18.03 5.22
N ILE A 72 -1.33 17.60 4.27
CA ILE A 72 -1.70 16.67 3.20
C ILE A 72 -0.69 15.52 3.21
N PHE A 73 -1.14 14.32 3.55
CA PHE A 73 -0.27 13.14 3.57
C PHE A 73 -0.99 11.88 3.08
N GLY A 74 -0.20 10.93 2.58
CA GLY A 74 -0.68 9.70 1.99
C GLY A 74 -0.52 8.49 2.93
N ILE A 75 -1.54 7.65 3.03
CA ILE A 75 -1.50 6.36 3.73
C ILE A 75 -2.01 5.26 2.80
N LYS A 76 -1.62 4.01 3.07
CA LYS A 76 -2.14 2.83 2.39
C LYS A 76 -2.96 2.02 3.38
N ILE A 77 -4.20 1.66 3.06
CA ILE A 77 -5.05 0.81 3.88
C ILE A 77 -5.40 -0.42 3.03
N GLY A 78 -4.82 -1.58 3.38
CA GLY A 78 -4.94 -2.76 2.53
C GLY A 78 -4.33 -2.53 1.15
N ALA A 79 -5.14 -2.71 0.10
CA ALA A 79 -4.74 -2.47 -1.28
C ALA A 79 -4.84 -0.98 -1.70
N ASP A 80 -5.64 -0.19 -0.99
CA ASP A 80 -6.03 1.15 -1.40
C ASP A 80 -5.09 2.22 -0.86
N ASN A 81 -4.89 3.28 -1.65
CA ASN A 81 -4.11 4.45 -1.27
C ASN A 81 -5.07 5.60 -0.93
N TYR A 82 -4.91 6.17 0.27
CA TYR A 82 -5.73 7.26 0.80
C TYR A 82 -4.89 8.51 0.97
N VAL A 83 -5.43 9.65 0.54
CA VAL A 83 -4.87 10.97 0.84
C VAL A 83 -5.68 11.57 1.99
N ILE A 84 -5.01 11.88 3.09
CA ILE A 84 -5.60 12.48 4.28
C ILE A 84 -5.35 13.98 4.25
N LEU A 85 -6.43 14.73 4.48
CA LEU A 85 -6.44 16.18 4.55
C LEU A 85 -6.74 16.58 5.99
N SER A 86 -5.77 17.18 6.66
CA SER A 86 -5.87 17.52 8.09
C SER A 86 -6.16 19.00 8.36
N SER A 87 -6.48 19.77 7.32
CA SER A 87 -6.90 21.18 7.42
C SER A 87 -8.30 21.35 6.86
N ALA A 88 -9.14 22.10 7.59
CA ALA A 88 -10.50 22.41 7.18
C ALA A 88 -10.53 23.25 5.90
N GLU A 89 -9.52 24.08 5.67
CA GLU A 89 -9.40 24.91 4.46
C GLU A 89 -9.23 24.03 3.21
N HIS A 90 -8.28 23.10 3.23
CA HIS A 90 -8.07 22.14 2.12
C HIS A 90 -9.31 21.28 1.88
N GLY A 91 -10.00 20.86 2.94
CA GLY A 91 -11.25 20.10 2.83
C GLY A 91 -12.37 20.91 2.18
N ARG A 92 -12.55 22.17 2.59
CA ARG A 92 -13.53 23.09 2.01
C ARG A 92 -13.24 23.37 0.54
N GLU A 93 -11.99 23.71 0.21
CA GLU A 93 -11.57 23.98 -1.17
C GLU A 93 -11.85 22.79 -2.09
N LEU A 94 -11.54 21.57 -1.64
CA LEU A 94 -11.83 20.36 -2.41
C LEU A 94 -13.32 20.10 -2.57
N TYR A 95 -14.11 20.33 -1.51
CA TYR A 95 -15.56 20.18 -1.58
C TYR A 95 -16.18 21.19 -2.55
N GLU A 96 -15.77 22.46 -2.49
CA GLU A 96 -16.24 23.51 -3.41
C GLU A 96 -15.85 23.23 -4.86
N LYS A 97 -14.60 22.82 -5.12
CA LYS A 97 -14.14 22.48 -6.48
C LYS A 97 -14.84 21.26 -7.06
N ARG A 98 -15.13 20.22 -6.25
CA ARG A 98 -15.85 19.02 -6.71
C ARG A 98 -17.35 19.21 -6.79
N GLY A 99 -17.95 19.97 -5.88
CA GLY A 99 -19.39 20.25 -5.87
C GLY A 99 -19.83 21.23 -6.94
N ALA A 100 -18.88 21.95 -7.55
CA ALA A 100 -19.10 22.78 -8.72
C ALA A 100 -19.07 22.00 -10.06
N ILE A 101 -18.93 20.67 -10.03
CA ILE A 101 -18.97 19.77 -11.20
C ILE A 101 -20.31 19.03 -11.25
#